data_AF-A0A7S1RWE9-F1
#
_entry.id   AF-A0A7S1RWE9-F1
#
_cell.length_a   1.000
_cell.length_b   1.000
_cell.length_c   1.000
_cell.angle_alpha   90.00
_cell.angle_beta   90.00
_cell.angle_gamma   90.00
#
_symmetry.space_group_name_H-M   'P 1'
#
loop_
_entity.id
_entity.type
_entity.pdbx_description
1 polymer ?
#
loop_
_entity_poly.entity_id
_entity_poly.type
_entity_poly.pdbx_seq_one_letter_code
_entity_poly.pdbx_strand_id
1 'polypeptide(L)'
;REHLRRAAGGGGAAPWRESHLVEYYSLGRVVRTGHLVDDPVSNTYRALRFTSGGPVGSGQMLYAEFTAVEDWNFTAPSFTEIFDLGNDPHQLVNLARLVPPAVKARLHEELSARWACTGEGCERGWEEASLVV
;
A
#
# COMPACT_ATOMS: atom_id res chain seq x y z
N ARG A 1 2.94 -17.64 22.25
CA ARG A 1 3.17 -16.17 22.25
C ARG A 1 4.66 -15.88 22.51
N GLU A 2 5.56 -16.47 21.71
CA GLU A 2 7.01 -16.40 21.97
C GLU A 2 7.84 -16.13 20.70
N HIS A 3 7.23 -16.22 19.51
CA HIS A 3 7.89 -15.94 18.23
C HIS A 3 7.95 -14.45 17.85
N LEU A 4 7.41 -13.54 18.69
CA LEU A 4 7.40 -12.09 18.42
C LEU A 4 8.45 -11.28 19.23
N ARG A 5 9.36 -11.93 19.98
CA ARG A 5 10.26 -11.23 20.91
C ARG A 5 11.75 -11.19 20.53
N ARG A 6 12.12 -11.51 19.29
CA ARG A 6 13.51 -11.32 18.81
C ARG A 6 13.57 -10.41 17.59
N ALA A 7 13.34 -9.12 17.80
CA ALA A 7 13.81 -8.07 16.89
C ALA A 7 14.05 -6.71 17.58
N ALA A 8 14.18 -6.68 18.91
CA ALA A 8 14.51 -5.46 19.65
C ALA A 8 16.03 -5.32 19.85
N GLY A 9 16.80 -5.49 18.76
CA GLY A 9 18.26 -5.44 18.78
C GLY A 9 18.81 -4.63 17.61
N GLY A 10 18.85 -3.30 17.78
CA GLY A 10 19.95 -2.45 17.33
C GLY A 10 20.42 -2.46 15.87
N GLY A 11 19.59 -2.82 14.89
CA GLY A 11 19.87 -2.58 13.48
C GLY A 11 18.69 -1.82 12.89
N GLY A 12 18.92 -0.58 12.42
CA GLY A 12 17.90 0.13 11.63
C GLY A 12 17.39 -0.78 10.52
N ALA A 13 16.08 -0.75 10.25
CA ALA A 13 15.52 -1.49 9.13
C ALA A 13 16.38 -1.20 7.89
N ALA A 14 16.81 -2.25 7.19
CA ALA A 14 17.66 -2.04 6.02
C ALA A 14 16.92 -1.12 5.03
N PRO A 15 17.58 -0.12 4.42
CA PRO A 15 16.93 0.94 3.62
C PRO A 15 16.00 0.41 2.52
N TRP A 16 16.22 -0.81 2.05
CA TRP A 16 15.39 -1.48 1.05
C TRP A 16 14.04 -2.03 1.58
N ARG A 17 13.74 -1.93 2.88
CA ARG A 17 12.48 -2.38 3.51
C ARG A 17 11.62 -1.24 4.07
N GLU A 18 11.70 -0.06 3.49
CA GLU A 18 10.89 1.09 3.93
C GLU A 18 9.43 1.00 3.46
N SER A 19 9.14 0.16 2.44
CA SER A 19 7.77 -0.13 2.05
C SER A 19 7.58 -1.50 1.38
N HIS A 20 6.34 -2.00 1.47
CA HIS A 20 5.93 -3.31 0.99
C HIS A 20 4.74 -3.19 0.03
N LEU A 21 4.78 -3.97 -1.06
CA LEU A 21 3.61 -4.21 -1.88
C LEU A 21 2.68 -5.18 -1.15
N VAL A 22 1.39 -4.86 -1.12
CA VAL A 22 0.32 -5.72 -0.62
C VAL A 22 -0.73 -5.84 -1.70
N GLU A 23 -1.22 -7.04 -1.93
CA GLU A 23 -2.23 -7.30 -2.95
C GLU A 23 -3.33 -8.20 -2.39
N TYR A 24 -4.54 -7.97 -2.87
CA TYR A 24 -5.67 -8.84 -2.60
C TYR A 24 -6.56 -8.95 -3.84
N TYR A 25 -6.93 -10.18 -4.13
CA TYR A 25 -7.82 -10.53 -5.23
C TYR A 25 -9.16 -10.98 -4.65
N SER A 26 -10.24 -10.36 -5.11
CA SER A 26 -11.59 -10.77 -4.73
C SER A 26 -11.84 -12.23 -5.11
N LEU A 27 -12.39 -12.99 -4.18
CA LEU A 27 -12.88 -14.36 -4.37
C LEU A 27 -14.27 -14.39 -5.04
N GLY A 28 -14.76 -13.25 -5.53
CA GLY A 28 -16.09 -13.10 -6.09
C GLY A 28 -17.15 -12.94 -5.00
N ARG A 29 -18.35 -13.48 -5.22
CA ARG A 29 -19.50 -13.29 -4.31
C ARG A 29 -19.39 -14.16 -3.05
N VAL A 30 -18.60 -13.72 -2.08
CA VAL A 30 -18.45 -14.42 -0.79
C VAL A 30 -19.39 -13.82 0.23
N VAL A 31 -20.27 -14.68 0.76
CA VAL A 31 -21.16 -14.35 1.88
C VAL A 31 -20.67 -15.07 3.13
N ARG A 32 -20.47 -14.32 4.22
CA ARG A 32 -20.19 -14.89 5.55
C ARG A 32 -21.12 -14.26 6.57
N THR A 33 -21.54 -15.06 7.55
CA THR A 33 -22.47 -14.63 8.62
C THR A 33 -23.73 -13.90 8.12
N GLY A 34 -24.21 -14.23 6.92
CA GLY A 34 -25.41 -13.62 6.32
C GLY A 34 -25.19 -12.32 5.54
N HIS A 35 -23.94 -11.85 5.41
CA HIS A 35 -23.61 -10.59 4.73
C HIS A 35 -22.64 -10.82 3.58
N LEU A 36 -22.74 -10.02 2.52
CA LEU A 36 -21.73 -9.96 1.46
C LEU A 36 -20.45 -9.38 2.06
N VAL A 37 -19.36 -10.16 2.00
CA VAL A 37 -18.05 -9.79 2.56
C VAL A 37 -17.03 -9.56 1.45
N ASP A 38 -17.30 -10.10 0.27
CA ASP A 38 -16.46 -9.93 -0.91
C ASP A 38 -17.32 -9.93 -2.16
N ASP A 39 -16.93 -9.12 -3.12
CA ASP A 39 -17.56 -9.01 -4.42
C ASP A 39 -16.52 -8.63 -5.48
N PRO A 40 -16.71 -9.06 -6.73
CA PRO A 40 -15.73 -8.83 -7.78
C PRO A 40 -15.63 -7.36 -8.18
N VAL A 41 -16.52 -6.46 -7.72
CA VAL A 41 -16.58 -5.09 -8.23
C VAL A 41 -15.90 -4.06 -7.32
N SER A 42 -15.63 -4.39 -6.05
CA SER A 42 -15.13 -3.38 -5.10
C SER A 42 -14.01 -3.82 -4.16
N ASN A 43 -13.78 -5.11 -3.99
CA ASN A 43 -12.85 -5.60 -2.97
C ASN A 43 -11.49 -6.07 -3.49
N THR A 44 -11.18 -5.92 -4.79
CA THR A 44 -9.83 -6.17 -5.30
C THR A 44 -8.96 -4.93 -5.09
N TYR A 45 -7.77 -5.10 -4.49
CA TYR A 45 -6.91 -3.96 -4.20
C TYR A 45 -5.42 -4.25 -4.30
N ARG A 46 -4.65 -3.17 -4.50
CA ARG A 46 -3.19 -3.11 -4.37
C ARG A 46 -2.82 -1.98 -3.43
N ALA A 47 -1.74 -2.16 -2.68
CA ALA A 47 -1.33 -1.18 -1.70
C ALA A 47 0.18 -1.11 -1.48
N LEU A 48 0.64 0.09 -1.12
CA LEU A 48 1.97 0.35 -0.58
C LEU A 48 1.85 0.56 0.93
N ARG A 49 2.45 -0.35 1.71
CA ARG A 49 2.62 -0.17 3.15
C ARG A 49 4.01 0.35 3.45
N PHE A 50 4.11 1.60 3.86
CA PHE A 50 5.35 2.24 4.31
C PHE A 50 5.57 2.00 5.80
N THR A 51 6.69 1.38 6.18
CA THR A 51 7.10 1.24 7.59
C THR A 51 7.88 2.46 8.08
N SER A 52 8.35 3.30 7.17
CA SER A 52 8.95 4.61 7.37
C SER A 52 9.03 5.36 6.02
N GLY A 53 9.36 6.66 6.03
CA GLY A 53 9.71 7.41 4.81
C GLY A 53 8.57 7.71 3.83
N GLY A 54 7.34 7.29 4.13
CA GLY A 54 6.17 7.61 3.32
C GLY A 54 5.90 9.11 3.25
N PRO A 55 5.33 9.62 2.14
CA PRO A 55 5.15 11.06 1.95
C PRO A 55 4.01 11.72 2.74
N VAL A 56 3.28 10.97 3.56
CA VAL A 56 2.11 11.46 4.28
C VAL A 56 2.27 11.18 5.78
N GLY A 57 1.89 12.16 6.59
CA GLY A 57 1.81 12.02 8.04
C GLY A 57 3.17 11.72 8.68
N SER A 58 3.21 10.76 9.60
CA SER A 58 4.43 10.29 10.28
C SER A 58 5.42 9.54 9.37
N GLY A 59 5.07 9.32 8.11
CA GLY A 59 5.81 8.47 7.16
C GLY A 59 5.54 6.98 7.31
N GLN A 60 4.94 6.53 8.42
CA GLN A 60 4.42 5.18 8.55
C GLN A 60 3.02 5.08 7.95
N MET A 61 2.89 5.10 6.64
CA MET A 61 1.57 5.20 5.98
C MET A 61 1.12 3.94 5.23
N LEU A 62 -0.16 3.88 4.90
CA LEU A 62 -0.73 2.97 3.91
C LEU A 62 -1.30 3.81 2.76
N TYR A 63 -1.00 3.41 1.52
CA TYR A 63 -1.69 3.86 0.31
C TYR A 63 -2.31 2.63 -0.35
N ALA A 64 -3.62 2.65 -0.64
CA ALA A 64 -4.31 1.55 -1.30
C ALA A 64 -5.23 2.06 -2.40
N GLU A 65 -5.25 1.33 -3.51
CA GLU A 65 -6.17 1.51 -4.63
C GLU A 65 -7.06 0.29 -4.71
N PHE A 66 -8.38 0.51 -4.83
CA PHE A 66 -9.39 -0.52 -4.98
C PHE A 66 -9.97 -0.45 -6.38
N THR A 67 -10.27 -1.61 -6.94
CA THR A 67 -10.86 -1.74 -8.27
C THR A 67 -11.72 -2.99 -8.37
N ALA A 68 -12.33 -3.19 -9.53
CA ALA A 68 -13.05 -4.39 -9.90
C ALA A 68 -12.10 -5.43 -10.51
N VAL A 69 -12.43 -6.72 -10.41
CA VAL A 69 -11.68 -7.82 -11.02
C VAL A 69 -11.53 -7.62 -12.53
N GLU A 70 -12.52 -6.99 -13.18
CA GLU A 70 -12.50 -6.67 -14.61
C GLU A 70 -11.42 -5.63 -14.98
N ASP A 71 -11.02 -4.75 -14.06
CA ASP A 71 -9.90 -3.79 -14.23
C ASP A 71 -8.65 -4.27 -13.49
N TRP A 72 -8.08 -5.38 -13.95
CA TRP A 72 -6.88 -5.95 -13.37
C TRP A 72 -5.63 -5.06 -13.49
N ASN A 73 -5.68 -4.01 -14.30
CA ASN A 73 -4.57 -3.09 -14.50
C ASN A 73 -4.69 -1.81 -13.65
N PHE A 74 -5.74 -1.66 -12.84
CA PHE A 74 -5.95 -0.48 -11.99
C PHE A 74 -5.90 0.82 -12.80
N THR A 75 -6.48 0.79 -14.01
CA THR A 75 -6.51 1.95 -14.90
C THR A 75 -7.49 3.02 -14.42
N ALA A 76 -8.53 2.61 -13.70
CA ALA A 76 -9.50 3.52 -13.09
C ALA A 76 -9.94 2.99 -11.71
N PRO A 77 -9.07 3.11 -10.68
CA PRO A 77 -9.42 2.69 -9.32
C PRO A 77 -10.72 3.37 -8.86
N SER A 78 -11.65 2.58 -8.34
CA SER A 78 -12.95 3.05 -7.88
C SER A 78 -12.87 3.76 -6.53
N PHE A 79 -11.85 3.43 -5.74
CA PHE A 79 -11.65 4.00 -4.42
C PHE A 79 -10.16 4.02 -4.03
N THR A 80 -9.77 5.02 -3.24
CA THR A 80 -8.41 5.20 -2.77
C THR A 80 -8.41 5.47 -1.29
N GLU A 81 -7.51 4.81 -0.57
CA GLU A 81 -7.30 5.01 0.85
C GLU A 81 -5.87 5.46 1.15
N ILE A 82 -5.76 6.47 2.01
CA ILE A 82 -4.48 6.90 2.57
C ILE A 82 -4.63 7.03 4.08
N PHE A 83 -3.80 6.31 4.83
CA PHE A 83 -3.79 6.38 6.30
C PHE A 83 -2.39 6.64 6.83
N ASP A 84 -2.29 7.50 7.84
CA ASP A 84 -1.07 7.65 8.63
C ASP A 84 -1.12 6.67 9.80
N LEU A 85 -0.53 5.48 9.63
CA LEU A 85 -0.61 4.41 10.64
C LEU A 85 0.24 4.67 11.89
N GLY A 86 1.11 5.69 11.88
CA GLY A 86 1.83 6.12 13.08
C GLY A 86 0.93 6.86 14.06
N ASN A 87 -0.01 7.66 13.55
CA ASN A 87 -0.96 8.44 14.35
C ASN A 87 -2.38 7.84 14.40
N ASP A 88 -2.74 7.06 13.38
CA ASP A 88 -4.04 6.39 13.23
C ASP A 88 -3.82 4.89 12.91
N PRO A 89 -3.39 4.09 13.91
CA PRO A 89 -3.14 2.66 13.72
C PRO A 89 -4.41 1.85 13.42
N HIS A 90 -5.59 2.45 13.62
CA HIS A 90 -6.88 1.82 13.40
C HIS A 90 -7.55 2.25 12.09
N GLN A 91 -6.88 3.06 11.27
CA GLN A 91 -7.33 3.43 9.92
C GLN A 91 -8.73 4.06 9.91
N LEU A 92 -8.99 4.94 10.88
CA LEU A 92 -10.28 5.59 11.05
C LEU A 92 -10.44 6.84 10.16
N VAL A 93 -9.34 7.46 9.74
CA VAL A 93 -9.36 8.73 9.00
C VAL A 93 -8.65 8.58 7.65
N ASN A 94 -9.45 8.37 6.59
CA ASN A 94 -8.92 8.32 5.23
C ASN A 94 -8.51 9.73 4.74
N LEU A 95 -7.21 9.93 4.55
CA LEU A 95 -6.58 11.17 4.12
C LEU A 95 -6.59 11.40 2.61
N ALA A 96 -7.09 10.46 1.78
CA ALA A 96 -6.97 10.51 0.32
C ALA A 96 -7.54 11.78 -0.34
N ARG A 97 -8.52 12.43 0.29
CA ARG A 97 -9.08 13.71 -0.17
C ARG A 97 -8.21 14.92 0.16
N LEU A 98 -7.37 14.82 1.19
CA LEU A 98 -6.50 15.89 1.67
C LEU A 98 -5.11 15.83 1.02
N VAL A 99 -4.68 14.65 0.58
CA VAL A 99 -3.38 14.47 -0.06
C VAL A 99 -3.37 15.10 -1.46
N PRO A 100 -2.33 15.90 -1.81
CA PRO A 100 -2.24 16.54 -3.11
C PRO A 100 -2.29 15.55 -4.28
N PRO A 101 -2.91 15.91 -5.42
CA PRO A 101 -2.98 15.03 -6.59
C PRO A 101 -1.61 14.54 -7.09
N ALA A 102 -0.59 15.38 -7.05
CA ALA A 102 0.77 15.01 -7.47
C ALA A 102 1.39 13.90 -6.59
N VAL A 103 1.11 13.92 -5.28
CA VAL A 103 1.58 12.86 -4.36
C VAL A 103 0.85 11.55 -4.64
N LYS A 104 -0.45 11.60 -4.92
CA LYS A 104 -1.23 10.41 -5.31
C LYS A 104 -0.76 9.83 -6.64
N ALA A 105 -0.49 10.67 -7.64
CA ALA A 105 0.05 10.24 -8.92
C ALA A 105 1.40 9.51 -8.75
N ARG A 106 2.31 10.07 -7.95
CA ARG A 106 3.60 9.41 -7.65
C ARG A 106 3.42 8.07 -6.94
N LEU A 107 2.51 8.00 -5.96
CA LEU A 107 2.22 6.75 -5.25
C LEU A 107 1.59 5.70 -6.19
N HIS A 108 0.71 6.11 -7.10
CA HIS A 108 0.14 5.25 -8.13
C HIS A 108 1.21 4.71 -9.10
N GLU A 109 2.12 5.58 -9.56
CA GLU A 109 3.26 5.19 -10.41
C GLU A 109 4.18 4.21 -9.69
N GLU A 110 4.51 4.48 -8.41
CA GLU A 110 5.33 3.58 -7.59
C GLU A 110 4.65 2.22 -7.40
N LEU A 111 3.35 2.21 -7.07
CA LEU A 111 2.58 0.99 -6.88
C LEU A 111 2.53 0.17 -8.17
N SER A 112 2.26 0.82 -9.30
CA SER A 112 2.22 0.20 -10.63
C SER A 112 3.58 -0.37 -11.02
N ALA A 113 4.67 0.36 -10.77
CA ALA A 113 6.02 -0.11 -11.04
C ALA A 113 6.39 -1.35 -10.22
N ARG A 114 6.05 -1.37 -8.92
CA ARG A 114 6.30 -2.53 -8.07
C ARG A 114 5.48 -3.74 -8.48
N TRP A 115 4.22 -3.52 -8.82
CA TRP A 115 3.35 -4.59 -9.29
C TRP A 115 3.82 -5.20 -10.61
N ALA A 116 4.22 -4.35 -11.56
CA ALA A 116 4.69 -4.79 -12.88
C ALA A 116 6.07 -5.44 -12.84
N CYS A 117 6.80 -5.32 -11.72
CA CYS A 117 8.15 -5.83 -11.64
C CYS A 117 8.18 -7.35 -11.56
N THR A 118 8.94 -7.97 -12.46
CA THR A 118 9.14 -9.43 -12.52
C THR A 118 10.62 -9.78 -12.68
N GLY A 119 11.09 -10.83 -12.00
CA GLY A 119 12.43 -11.37 -12.18
C GLY A 119 13.50 -10.76 -11.26
N GLU A 120 14.78 -10.96 -11.60
CA GLU A 120 15.89 -10.46 -10.80
C GLU A 120 16.00 -8.93 -10.90
N GLY A 121 16.01 -8.25 -9.73
CA GLY A 121 16.19 -6.79 -9.66
C GLY A 121 15.02 -6.02 -9.05
N CYS A 122 13.86 -6.65 -8.87
CA CYS A 122 12.67 -6.00 -8.28
C CYS A 122 12.80 -5.55 -6.82
N GLU A 123 13.86 -6.02 -6.15
CA GLU A 123 14.16 -5.68 -4.75
C GLU A 123 15.23 -4.57 -4.63
N ARG A 124 15.81 -4.14 -5.76
CA ARG A 124 16.96 -3.24 -5.81
C ARG A 124 16.63 -1.97 -6.58
N GLY A 125 16.18 -0.94 -5.89
CA GLY A 125 16.42 0.41 -6.37
C GLY A 125 15.32 1.38 -6.03
N TRP A 126 15.55 2.20 -4.99
CA TRP A 126 14.96 3.53 -4.87
C TRP A 126 15.88 4.50 -4.11
N GLU A 127 17.22 4.33 -4.17
CA GLU A 127 18.17 5.27 -3.54
C GLU A 127 18.33 6.61 -4.31
N GLU A 128 17.79 6.75 -5.53
CA GLU A 128 18.07 7.92 -6.39
C GLU A 128 16.94 8.94 -6.58
N ALA A 129 15.79 8.80 -5.91
CA ALA A 129 14.70 9.79 -6.03
C ALA A 129 14.76 10.96 -5.02
N SER A 130 15.81 11.05 -4.20
CA SER A 130 15.94 12.07 -3.13
C SER A 130 16.72 13.33 -3.54
N LEU A 131 17.04 13.52 -4.83
CA LEU A 131 17.85 14.67 -5.26
C LEU A 131 17.43 15.20 -6.64
N VAL A 132 16.35 15.98 -6.66
CA VAL A 132 16.29 17.15 -7.55
C VAL A 132 15.75 18.32 -6.73
N VAL A 133 16.60 19.34 -6.65
CA VAL A 133 16.50 20.62 -5.92
C VAL A 133 15.20 21.37 -6.21
#